data_AF-A0A1F4WIU3-F1
#
_entry.id   AF-A0A1F4WIU3-F1
#
_cell.length_a   1.000
_cell.length_b   1.000
_cell.length_c   1.000
_cell.angle_alpha   90.00
_cell.angle_beta   90.00
_cell.angle_gamma   90.00
#
_symmetry.space_group_name_H-M   'P 1'
#
loop_
_entity.id
_entity.type
_entity.pdbx_description
1 polymer ?
#
loop_
_entity_poly.entity_id
_entity_poly.type
_entity_poly.pdbx_seq_one_letter_code
_entity_poly.pdbx_strand_id
1 'polypeptide(L)'
;MQNNKTITFEAHHVELIKNGKKTSTWRFFDDKNLAVGDIVTLVKRPELVPFGTAKIEAIIEKRLDELTEEDKRGHESYVNDEEMYKKFSF
;
A
#
# COMPACT_ATOMS: atom_id res chain seq x y z
N MET A 1 23.50 -9.14 -1.25
CA MET A 1 22.36 -9.91 -0.74
C MET A 1 21.11 -9.15 -1.12
N GLN A 2 20.16 -9.75 -1.84
CA GLN A 2 18.85 -9.11 -2.08
C GLN A 2 18.08 -9.14 -0.76
N ASN A 3 17.90 -7.99 -0.13
CA ASN A 3 16.93 -7.85 0.95
C ASN A 3 15.53 -7.99 0.33
N ASN A 4 14.88 -9.14 0.50
CA ASN A 4 13.50 -9.33 0.07
C ASN A 4 12.57 -8.51 0.98
N LYS A 5 12.35 -7.25 0.61
CA LYS A 5 11.41 -6.35 1.29
C LYS A 5 10.00 -6.94 1.20
N THR A 6 9.23 -6.85 2.28
CA THR A 6 7.88 -7.39 2.34
C THR A 6 6.86 -6.27 2.49
N ILE A 7 5.74 -6.40 1.78
CA ILE A 7 4.60 -5.50 1.91
C ILE A 7 3.40 -6.34 2.34
N THR A 8 2.88 -6.04 3.53
CA THR A 8 1.75 -6.78 4.09
C THR A 8 0.41 -6.13 3.73
N PHE A 9 -0.59 -6.96 3.45
CA PHE A 9 -1.95 -6.56 3.10
C PHE A 9 -2.98 -7.34 3.92
N GLU A 10 -4.08 -6.66 4.26
CA GLU A 10 -5.27 -7.30 4.84
C GLU A 10 -5.90 -8.31 3.88
N ALA A 11 -6.55 -9.34 4.42
CA ALA A 11 -7.13 -10.44 3.65
C ALA A 11 -8.06 -9.98 2.52
N HIS A 12 -8.88 -8.94 2.74
CA HIS A 12 -9.82 -8.43 1.75
C HIS A 12 -9.15 -7.73 0.56
N HIS A 13 -7.89 -7.31 0.68
CA HIS A 13 -7.12 -6.72 -0.42
C HIS A 13 -6.46 -7.77 -1.33
N VAL A 14 -6.25 -9.00 -0.85
CA VAL A 14 -5.47 -10.02 -1.58
C VAL A 14 -6.05 -10.30 -2.97
N GLU A 15 -7.35 -10.54 -3.06
CA GLU A 15 -7.99 -10.86 -4.35
C GLU A 15 -8.03 -9.65 -5.29
N LEU A 16 -8.17 -8.43 -4.76
CA LEU A 16 -8.09 -7.19 -5.54
C LEU A 16 -6.69 -6.96 -6.12
N ILE A 17 -5.65 -7.36 -5.40
CA ILE A 17 -4.27 -7.26 -5.89
C ILE A 17 -4.01 -8.32 -6.96
N LYS A 18 -4.39 -9.57 -6.69
CA LYS A 18 -4.21 -10.68 -7.64
C LYS A 18 -4.92 -10.44 -8.97
N ASN A 19 -6.10 -9.82 -8.96
CA ASN A 19 -6.85 -9.52 -10.17
C ASN A 19 -6.50 -8.15 -10.81
N GLY A 20 -5.50 -7.44 -10.28
CA GLY A 20 -5.03 -6.16 -10.81
C GLY A 20 -5.97 -4.98 -10.56
N LYS A 21 -7.04 -5.13 -9.77
CA LYS A 21 -7.94 -4.01 -9.42
C LYS A 21 -7.34 -3.06 -8.38
N LYS A 22 -6.40 -3.54 -7.56
CA LYS A 22 -5.62 -2.74 -6.62
C LYS A 22 -4.14 -2.79 -6.99
N THR A 23 -3.64 -1.69 -7.52
CA THR A 23 -2.24 -1.55 -7.98
C THR A 23 -1.43 -0.57 -7.12
N SER A 24 -2.09 0.15 -6.21
CA SER A 24 -1.47 1.18 -5.38
C SER A 24 -1.84 1.00 -3.90
N THR A 25 -0.91 1.37 -3.02
CA THR A 25 -1.10 1.36 -1.57
C THR A 25 -0.40 2.55 -0.94
N TRP A 26 -0.98 3.09 0.11
CA TRP A 26 -0.33 4.09 0.94
C TRP A 26 0.40 3.39 2.08
N ARG A 27 1.53 3.96 2.50
CA ARG A 27 2.30 3.47 3.65
C ARG A 27 2.75 4.67 4.47
N PHE A 28 2.30 4.72 5.71
CA PHE A 28 2.68 5.75 6.68
C PHE A 28 3.88 5.24 7.48
N PHE A 29 4.91 6.08 7.62
CA PHE A 29 6.10 5.82 8.44
C PHE A 29 6.78 4.46 8.13
N ASP A 30 6.87 4.10 6.85
CA ASP A 30 7.51 2.84 6.46
C ASP A 30 9.05 2.95 6.46
N ASP A 31 9.69 2.10 7.24
CA ASP A 31 11.13 2.04 7.46
C ASP A 31 11.88 1.08 6.51
N LYS A 32 11.17 0.40 5.60
CA LYS A 32 11.75 -0.61 4.68
C LYS A 32 12.59 0.01 3.55
N ASN A 33 12.71 1.34 3.54
CA ASN A 33 13.48 2.09 2.56
C ASN A 33 13.10 1.67 1.13
N LEU A 34 11.80 1.69 0.81
CA LEU A 34 11.27 1.25 -0.48
C LEU A 34 11.82 2.16 -1.60
N ALA A 35 12.19 1.56 -2.72
CA ALA A 35 12.70 2.26 -3.88
C ALA A 35 12.01 1.77 -5.16
N VAL A 36 11.90 2.65 -6.15
CA VAL A 36 11.46 2.27 -7.50
C VAL A 36 12.41 1.21 -8.05
N GLY A 37 11.85 0.14 -8.59
CA GLY A 37 12.59 -1.00 -9.11
C GLY A 37 12.77 -2.16 -8.13
N ASP A 38 12.47 -1.97 -6.84
CA ASP A 38 12.48 -3.06 -5.88
C ASP A 38 11.50 -4.17 -6.27
N ILE A 39 11.93 -5.42 -6.09
CA ILE A 39 11.06 -6.59 -6.07
C ILE A 39 10.68 -6.85 -4.62
N VAL A 40 9.38 -6.83 -4.33
CA VAL A 40 8.84 -7.03 -2.99
C VAL A 40 7.98 -8.28 -2.92
N THR A 41 8.00 -8.95 -1.77
CA THR A 41 7.10 -10.06 -1.48
C THR A 41 5.82 -9.52 -0.86
N LEU A 42 4.68 -9.88 -1.43
CA LEU A 42 3.37 -9.51 -0.91
C LEU A 42 2.90 -10.58 0.08
N VAL A 43 2.51 -10.15 1.28
CA VAL A 43 2.18 -11.04 2.39
C VAL A 43 0.77 -10.75 2.90
N LYS A 44 -0.04 -11.79 3.08
CA LYS A 44 -1.39 -11.68 3.65
C LYS A 44 -1.32 -11.64 5.17
N ARG A 45 -2.00 -10.69 5.80
CA ARG A 45 -2.31 -10.69 7.24
C ARG A 45 -3.73 -11.23 7.49
N PRO A 46 -3.97 -11.83 8.67
CA PRO A 46 -3.03 -12.01 9.79
C PRO A 46 -2.11 -13.25 9.66
N GLU A 47 -2.35 -14.16 8.71
CA GLU A 47 -1.67 -15.46 8.64
C GLU A 47 -0.19 -15.37 8.25
N LEU A 48 0.27 -14.19 7.82
CA LEU A 48 1.63 -13.91 7.35
C LEU A 48 2.09 -14.83 6.21
N VAL A 49 1.16 -15.21 5.33
CA VAL A 49 1.42 -16.09 4.20
C VAL A 49 1.74 -15.26 2.95
N PRO A 50 2.89 -15.48 2.28
CA PRO A 50 3.18 -14.87 0.99
C PRO A 50 2.15 -15.27 -0.07
N PHE A 51 1.67 -14.32 -0.87
CA PHE A 51 0.69 -14.60 -1.93
C PHE A 51 1.13 -14.11 -3.32
N GLY A 52 2.28 -13.44 -3.42
CA GLY A 52 2.81 -12.96 -4.70
C GLY A 52 4.09 -12.15 -4.54
N THR A 53 4.63 -11.72 -5.68
CA THR A 53 5.71 -10.74 -5.76
C THR A 53 5.30 -9.62 -6.71
N ALA A 54 5.83 -8.42 -6.48
CA ALA A 54 5.57 -7.27 -7.34
C ALA A 54 6.83 -6.41 -7.48
N LYS A 55 6.91 -5.67 -8.58
CA LYS A 55 7.92 -4.62 -8.77
C LYS A 55 7.32 -3.27 -8.44
N ILE A 56 8.04 -2.44 -7.68
CA ILE A 56 7.62 -1.06 -7.45
C ILE A 56 7.93 -0.24 -8.71
N GLU A 57 6.89 0.30 -9.34
CA GLU A 57 7.04 1.14 -10.54
C GLU A 57 7.10 2.63 -10.23
N ALA A 58 6.48 3.07 -9.14
CA ALA A 58 6.46 4.47 -8.71
C ALA A 58 6.36 4.58 -7.19
N ILE A 59 6.98 5.63 -6.65
CA ILE A 59 6.83 6.06 -5.26
C ILE A 59 6.52 7.56 -5.29
N ILE A 60 5.47 7.95 -4.57
CA ILE A 60 5.05 9.34 -4.42
C ILE A 60 5.02 9.62 -2.93
N GLU A 61 5.78 10.62 -2.49
CA GLU A 61 5.75 11.13 -1.13
C GLU A 61 4.95 12.43 -1.12
N LYS A 62 3.88 12.44 -0.33
CA LYS A 62 2.96 13.57 -0.20
C LYS A 62 2.49 13.68 1.24
N ARG A 63 2.15 14.88 1.67
CA ARG A 63 1.44 15.05 2.92
C ARG A 63 0.00 14.58 2.77
N LEU A 64 -0.59 14.12 3.88
CA LEU A 64 -1.96 13.59 3.91
C LEU A 64 -3.00 14.64 3.48
N ASP A 65 -2.73 15.92 3.76
CA ASP A 65 -3.57 17.07 3.38
C ASP A 65 -3.40 17.53 1.92
N GLU A 66 -2.47 16.93 1.18
CA GLU A 66 -2.21 17.25 -0.24
C GLU A 66 -2.68 16.12 -1.18
N LEU A 67 -3.34 15.09 -0.66
CA LEU A 67 -3.79 13.95 -1.46
C LEU A 67 -4.97 14.34 -2.35
N THR A 68 -4.79 14.12 -3.64
CA THR A 68 -5.84 14.30 -4.65
C THR A 68 -6.76 13.08 -4.71
N GLU A 69 -7.92 13.22 -5.35
CA GLU A 69 -8.83 12.10 -5.63
C GLU A 69 -8.18 11.00 -6.47
N GLU A 70 -7.18 11.34 -7.30
CA GLU A 70 -6.40 10.36 -8.04
C GLU A 70 -5.44 9.59 -7.13
N ASP A 71 -4.80 10.25 -6.17
CA ASP A 71 -3.94 9.58 -5.18
C ASP A 71 -4.74 8.60 -4.30
N LYS A 72 -6.04 8.90 -4.08
CA LYS A 72 -7.01 8.06 -3.35
C LYS A 72 -7.51 6.86 -4.17
N ARG A 73 -7.32 6.85 -5.49
CA ARG A 73 -7.85 5.81 -6.38
C ARG A 73 -7.23 4.45 -6.07
N GLY A 74 -8.08 3.46 -5.74
CA GLY A 74 -7.63 2.12 -5.35
C GLY A 74 -7.31 1.96 -3.86
N HIS A 75 -7.53 3.00 -3.05
CA HIS A 75 -7.60 2.93 -1.60
C HIS A 75 -9.06 2.77 -1.11
N GLU A 76 -9.27 2.44 0.16
CA GLU A 76 -10.59 2.55 0.80
C GLU A 76 -11.14 3.96 0.57
N SER A 77 -12.40 4.04 0.12
CA SER A 77 -13.14 5.29 0.03
C SER A 77 -13.65 5.69 1.41
N TYR A 78 -13.46 6.95 1.78
CA TYR A 78 -14.02 7.54 3.00
C TYR A 78 -15.14 8.51 2.64
N VAL A 79 -16.08 8.75 3.56
CA VAL A 79 -17.21 9.66 3.32
C VAL A 79 -16.74 11.11 3.19
N ASN A 80 -15.64 11.45 3.87
CA ASN A 80 -14.97 12.75 3.78
C ASN A 80 -13.50 12.63 4.25
N ASP A 81 -12.74 13.69 4.04
CA ASP A 81 -11.34 13.75 4.45
C ASP A 81 -11.16 13.71 5.97
N GLU A 82 -12.14 14.17 6.76
CA GLU A 82 -12.07 14.15 8.23
C GLU A 82 -12.08 12.72 8.78
N GLU A 83 -12.90 11.82 8.22
CA GLU A 83 -12.90 10.39 8.58
C GLU A 83 -11.62 9.69 8.17
N MET A 84 -11.08 10.04 6.99
CA MET A 84 -9.78 9.54 6.55
C MET A 84 -8.68 10.01 7.53
N TYR A 85 -8.65 11.30 7.87
CA TYR A 85 -7.69 11.85 8.82
C TYR A 85 -7.81 11.16 10.18
N LYS A 86 -9.02 10.97 10.74
CA LYS A 86 -9.19 10.24 12.00
C LYS A 86 -8.55 8.85 12.03
N LYS A 87 -8.46 8.18 10.87
CA LYS A 87 -7.85 6.84 10.75
C LYS A 87 -6.32 6.88 10.62
N PHE A 88 -5.73 8.00 10.18
CA PHE A 88 -4.31 8.10 9.80
C PHE A 88 -3.54 9.28 10.42
N SER A 89 -4.21 10.20 11.12
CA SER A 89 -3.61 11.25 11.94
C SER A 89 -3.41 10.71 13.36
N PHE A 90 -2.17 10.73 13.83
CA PHE A 90 -1.78 10.35 15.19
C PHE A 90 -1.63 11.59 16.07
#